data_AF-A0A954LND1-F1
#
_entry.id   AF-A0A954LND1-F1
#
_cell.length_a   1.000
_cell.length_b   1.000
_cell.length_c   1.000
_cell.angle_alpha   90.00
_cell.angle_beta   90.00
_cell.angle_gamma   90.00
#
_symmetry.space_group_name_H-M   'P 1'
#
loop_
_entity.id
_entity.type
_entity.pdbx_description
1 polymer ?
#
loop_
_entity_poly.entity_id
_entity_poly.type
_entity_poly.pdbx_seq_one_letter_code
_entity_poly.pdbx_strand_id
1 'polypeptide(L)'
;MADGDGTHSRIWVVSELYYPEDTSTGYYLTRIAQGLAERSSDPVHVLCGRPTYAARGQKTAWRETHGGVRIQRCWGTTWNKNRLLLRIVNLLTLSVSVFLVAAWRLQRGDRVLVVTNPPLLPFVISWACRLRGARCALLIHDVYPDVA
;
A
#
# COMPACT_ATOMS: atom_id res chain seq x y z
N MET A 1 -13.35 -0.07 -26.36
CA MET A 1 -12.18 -0.01 -27.25
C MET A 1 -10.98 -0.38 -26.40
N ALA A 2 -10.59 -1.65 -26.47
CA ALA A 2 -9.59 -2.26 -25.61
C ALA A 2 -8.21 -1.90 -26.14
N ASP A 3 -7.44 -1.13 -25.36
CA ASP A 3 -6.04 -0.88 -25.67
C ASP A 3 -5.22 -2.01 -25.02
N GLY A 4 -5.05 -3.07 -25.81
CA GLY A 4 -4.23 -4.23 -25.49
C GLY A 4 -2.78 -3.95 -25.82
N ASP A 5 -2.05 -3.30 -24.92
CA ASP A 5 -0.60 -3.36 -24.91
C ASP A 5 -0.20 -4.63 -24.16
N GLY A 6 0.52 -5.53 -24.84
CA GLY A 6 1.02 -6.83 -24.35
C GLY A 6 2.10 -6.72 -23.28
N THR A 7 1.95 -5.80 -22.33
CA THR A 7 2.71 -5.76 -21.09
C THR A 7 1.84 -6.38 -20.00
N HIS A 8 2.38 -7.33 -19.23
CA HIS A 8 1.71 -7.83 -18.02
C HIS A 8 1.61 -6.69 -17.00
N SER A 9 0.57 -5.87 -17.15
CA SER A 9 0.22 -4.78 -16.25
C SER A 9 -0.25 -5.38 -14.93
N ARG A 10 0.26 -4.84 -13.82
CA ARG A 10 -0.15 -5.24 -12.47
C ARG A 10 -0.65 -4.03 -11.73
N ILE A 11 -1.64 -4.26 -10.87
CA ILE A 11 -2.19 -3.22 -10.02
C ILE A 11 -1.58 -3.38 -8.63
N TRP A 12 -0.95 -2.33 -8.13
CA TRP A 12 -0.39 -2.29 -6.79
C TRP A 12 -1.21 -1.35 -5.92
N VAL A 13 -1.64 -1.82 -4.76
CA VAL A 13 -2.24 -0.98 -3.72
C VAL A 13 -1.22 -0.85 -2.59
N VAL A 14 -0.94 0.38 -2.16
CA VAL A 14 0.08 0.65 -1.14
C VAL A 14 -0.52 1.42 0.03
N SER A 15 -0.37 0.88 1.24
CA SER A 15 -0.89 1.46 2.47
C SER A 15 -0.17 0.95 3.71
N GLU A 16 -0.05 1.74 4.77
CA GLU A 16 0.40 1.21 6.07
C GLU A 16 -0.55 0.13 6.60
N LEU A 17 -1.87 0.37 6.49
CA LEU A 17 -2.92 -0.45 7.08
C LEU A 17 -3.65 -1.25 6.01
N TYR A 18 -3.73 -2.56 6.23
CA TYR A 18 -4.38 -3.52 5.36
C TYR A 18 -4.76 -4.76 6.17
N TYR A 19 -5.49 -5.71 5.57
CA TYR A 19 -5.82 -7.00 6.16
C TYR A 19 -4.66 -7.61 7.00
N PRO A 20 -4.93 -8.12 8.22
CA PRO A 20 -6.24 -8.23 8.91
C PRO A 20 -6.62 -7.00 9.77
N GLU A 21 -6.10 -5.80 9.49
CA GLU A 21 -6.50 -4.60 10.24
C GLU A 21 -7.97 -4.22 9.99
N ASP A 22 -8.72 -4.05 11.08
CA ASP A 22 -10.15 -3.67 11.05
C ASP A 22 -10.36 -2.15 11.26
N THR A 23 -9.29 -1.37 11.09
CA THR A 23 -9.40 0.10 10.99
C THR A 23 -10.14 0.50 9.71
N SER A 24 -10.80 1.65 9.68
CA SER A 24 -11.53 2.13 8.50
C SER A 24 -10.68 2.08 7.22
N THR A 25 -9.45 2.60 7.26
CA THR A 25 -8.51 2.55 6.14
C THR A 25 -8.18 1.10 5.73
N GLY A 26 -7.85 0.24 6.70
CA GLY A 26 -7.54 -1.17 6.44
C GLY A 26 -8.70 -1.95 5.82
N TYR A 27 -9.92 -1.72 6.32
CA TYR A 27 -11.15 -2.30 5.81
C TYR A 27 -11.42 -1.87 4.37
N TYR A 28 -11.50 -0.56 4.11
CA TYR A 28 -11.81 -0.05 2.77
C TYR A 28 -10.78 -0.47 1.74
N LEU A 29 -9.49 -0.41 2.07
CA LEU A 29 -8.44 -0.83 1.14
C LEU A 29 -8.47 -2.33 0.85
N THR A 30 -8.80 -3.15 1.84
CA THR A 30 -8.98 -4.59 1.63
C THR A 30 -10.12 -4.85 0.65
N ARG A 31 -11.27 -4.18 0.84
CA ARG A 31 -12.44 -4.33 -0.05
C ARG A 31 -12.17 -3.78 -1.45
N ILE A 32 -11.47 -2.64 -1.56
CA ILE A 32 -11.06 -2.07 -2.85
C ILE A 32 -10.13 -3.02 -3.59
N ALA A 33 -9.09 -3.54 -2.93
CA ALA A 33 -8.13 -4.43 -3.57
C ALA A 33 -8.77 -5.76 -4.00
N GLN A 34 -9.64 -6.34 -3.18
CA GLN A 34 -10.41 -7.54 -3.53
C GLN A 34 -11.36 -7.27 -4.71
N GLY A 35 -12.12 -6.17 -4.67
CA GLY A 35 -12.99 -5.78 -5.77
C GLY A 35 -12.23 -5.52 -7.08
N LEU A 36 -11.00 -4.99 -7.01
CA LEU A 36 -10.11 -4.87 -8.16
C LEU A 36 -9.65 -6.24 -8.67
N ALA A 37 -9.31 -7.18 -7.79
CA ALA A 37 -8.87 -8.51 -8.16
C ALA A 37 -9.99 -9.35 -8.79
N GLU A 38 -11.24 -9.12 -8.38
CA GLU A 38 -12.42 -9.77 -8.95
C GLU A 38 -12.81 -9.22 -10.33
N ARG A 39 -12.64 -7.91 -10.54
CA ARG A 39 -13.14 -7.21 -11.74
C ARG A 39 -12.08 -7.00 -12.83
N SER A 40 -10.81 -7.01 -12.47
CA SER A 40 -9.69 -6.73 -13.37
C SER A 40 -9.04 -8.02 -13.84
N SER A 41 -8.60 -8.06 -15.10
CA SER A 41 -7.76 -9.16 -15.60
C SER A 41 -6.31 -9.07 -15.12
N ASP A 42 -5.89 -7.88 -14.66
CA ASP A 42 -4.55 -7.61 -14.14
C ASP A 42 -4.42 -8.17 -12.70
N PRO A 43 -3.31 -8.86 -12.36
CA PRO A 43 -3.09 -9.34 -11.00
C PRO A 43 -2.92 -8.17 -10.03
N VAL A 44 -3.59 -8.29 -8.87
CA VAL A 44 -3.55 -7.27 -7.81
C VAL A 44 -2.56 -7.66 -6.72
N HIS A 45 -1.70 -6.71 -6.40
CA HIS A 45 -0.67 -6.81 -5.38
C HIS A 45 -0.87 -5.73 -4.33
N VAL A 46 -0.53 -6.04 -3.08
CA VAL A 46 -0.56 -5.07 -1.97
C VAL A 46 0.80 -4.98 -1.32
N LEU A 47 1.27 -3.76 -1.10
CA LEU A 47 2.39 -3.46 -0.20
C LEU A 47 1.85 -2.80 1.06
N CYS A 48 2.06 -3.45 2.21
CA CYS A 48 1.58 -2.93 3.47
C CYS A 48 2.52 -3.12 4.65
N GLY A 49 2.25 -2.44 5.77
CA GLY A 49 2.94 -2.69 7.02
C GLY A 49 2.52 -4.00 7.68
N ARG A 50 3.18 -4.36 8.78
CA ARG A 50 2.65 -5.36 9.70
C ARG A 50 1.47 -4.78 10.50
N PRO A 51 0.55 -5.63 10.98
CA PRO A 51 -0.50 -5.17 11.87
C PRO A 51 0.07 -4.49 13.12
N THR A 52 -0.36 -3.27 13.38
CA THR A 52 0.08 -2.41 14.48
C THR A 52 -1.06 -1.77 15.27
N TYR A 53 -2.32 -2.04 14.90
CA TYR A 53 -3.53 -1.54 15.56
C TYR A 53 -4.38 -2.69 16.10
N ALA A 54 -5.61 -2.88 15.61
CA ALA A 54 -6.58 -3.82 16.16
C ALA A 54 -6.10 -5.27 16.03
N ALA A 55 -5.35 -5.57 14.97
CA ALA A 55 -4.77 -6.88 14.74
C ALA A 55 -3.32 -7.02 15.25
N ARG A 56 -2.84 -6.10 16.11
CA ARG A 56 -1.49 -6.17 16.66
C ARG A 56 -1.27 -7.48 17.43
N GLY A 57 -0.17 -8.17 17.12
CA GLY A 57 0.19 -9.45 17.74
C GLY A 57 -0.36 -10.68 17.01
N GLN A 58 -1.21 -10.51 16.00
CA GLN A 58 -1.60 -11.62 15.13
C GLN A 58 -0.40 -12.10 14.30
N LYS A 59 -0.26 -13.43 14.18
CA LYS A 59 0.76 -14.05 13.33
C LYS A 59 0.36 -13.92 11.87
N THR A 60 0.86 -12.90 11.20
CA THR A 60 0.69 -12.72 9.75
C THR A 60 1.93 -13.14 8.98
N ALA A 61 1.75 -13.86 7.86
CA ALA A 61 2.85 -14.19 6.97
C ALA A 61 3.41 -12.92 6.29
N TRP A 62 4.69 -12.93 5.94
CA TRP A 62 5.31 -11.82 5.20
C TRP A 62 4.76 -11.68 3.78
N ARG A 63 4.35 -12.79 3.19
CA ARG A 63 3.66 -12.85 1.90
C ARG A 63 2.53 -13.84 2.01
N GLU A 64 1.35 -13.47 1.54
CA GLU A 64 0.19 -14.36 1.47
C GLU A 64 -0.75 -13.92 0.36
N THR A 65 -1.70 -14.77 0.01
CA THR A 65 -2.78 -14.43 -0.91
C THR A 65 -4.09 -14.47 -0.15
N HIS A 66 -4.88 -13.40 -0.24
CA HIS A 66 -6.17 -13.30 0.43
C HIS A 66 -7.18 -12.60 -0.49
N GLY A 67 -8.32 -13.24 -0.77
CA GLY A 67 -9.35 -12.71 -1.67
C GLY A 67 -8.84 -12.38 -3.07
N GLY A 68 -7.99 -13.25 -3.65
CA GLY A 68 -7.37 -13.01 -4.97
C GLY A 68 -6.22 -11.99 -4.98
N VAL A 69 -5.94 -11.33 -3.86
CA VAL A 69 -4.90 -10.29 -3.75
C VAL A 69 -3.61 -10.87 -3.16
N ARG A 70 -2.48 -10.58 -3.80
CA ARG A 70 -1.15 -10.95 -3.29
C ARG A 70 -0.62 -9.88 -2.33
N ILE A 71 -0.62 -10.20 -1.04
CA ILE A 71 -0.17 -9.31 0.03
C ILE A 71 1.31 -9.52 0.25
N GLN A 72 2.08 -8.43 0.28
CA GLN A 72 3.45 -8.42 0.76
C GLN A 72 3.61 -7.37 1.87
N ARG A 73 3.98 -7.85 3.05
CA ARG A 73 4.22 -7.01 4.22
C ARG A 73 5.67 -6.52 4.24
N CYS A 74 5.84 -5.23 4.44
CA CYS A 74 7.10 -4.54 4.60
C CYS A 74 7.47 -4.50 6.09
N TRP A 75 8.76 -4.50 6.36
CA TRP A 75 9.25 -4.38 7.72
C TRP A 75 9.12 -2.92 8.17
N GLY A 76 8.80 -2.71 9.44
CA GLY A 76 8.78 -1.40 10.05
C GLY A 76 8.99 -1.55 11.55
N THR A 77 9.60 -0.55 12.17
CA THR A 77 9.67 -0.50 13.63
C THR A 77 8.27 -0.25 14.20
N THR A 78 7.98 -0.89 15.34
CA THR A 78 6.67 -0.81 16.01
C THR A 78 6.85 -0.33 17.45
N TRP A 79 7.75 0.63 17.64
CA TRP A 79 8.05 1.20 18.94
C TRP A 79 6.88 1.99 19.52
N ASN A 80 6.90 2.17 20.85
CA ASN A 80 5.79 2.74 21.60
C ASN A 80 5.36 4.12 21.07
N LYS A 81 4.08 4.25 20.70
CA LYS A 81 3.49 5.42 20.05
C LYS A 81 3.39 6.65 20.98
N ASN A 82 3.65 6.49 22.28
CA ASN A 82 3.57 7.56 23.28
C ASN A 82 4.68 8.63 23.16
N ARG A 83 5.70 8.43 22.34
CA ARG A 83 6.72 9.46 22.06
C ARG A 83 6.73 9.81 20.58
N LEU A 84 6.61 11.10 20.27
CA LEU A 84 6.61 11.64 18.91
C LEU A 84 7.82 11.15 18.09
N LEU A 85 9.01 11.12 18.70
CA LEU A 85 10.24 10.62 18.08
C LEU A 85 10.12 9.15 17.64
N LEU A 86 9.54 8.28 18.46
CA LEU A 86 9.36 6.87 18.13
C LEU A 86 8.35 6.70 16.98
N ARG A 87 7.33 7.56 16.91
CA ARG A 87 6.38 7.59 15.78
C ARG A 87 7.08 7.98 14.47
N ILE A 88 7.98 8.96 14.51
CA ILE A 88 8.78 9.37 13.35
C ILE A 88 9.69 8.22 12.90
N VAL A 89 10.33 7.49 13.81
CA VAL A 89 11.16 6.35 13.43
C VAL A 89 10.34 5.20 12.83
N ASN A 90 9.18 4.88 13.41
CA ASN A 90 8.25 3.90 12.83
C ASN A 90 7.84 4.30 11.40
N LEU A 91 7.51 5.58 11.20
CA LEU A 91 7.17 6.16 9.90
C LEU A 91 8.32 6.03 8.89
N LEU A 92 9.54 6.44 9.27
CA LEU A 92 10.71 6.41 8.39
C LEU A 92 11.11 4.99 8.03
N THR A 93 11.14 4.08 9.00
CA THR A 93 11.52 2.68 8.76
C THR A 93 10.53 1.96 7.85
N LEU A 94 9.23 2.17 8.04
CA LEU A 94 8.21 1.66 7.11
C LEU A 94 8.37 2.27 5.72
N SER A 95 8.54 3.59 5.64
CA SER A 95 8.69 4.31 4.38
C SER A 95 9.90 3.80 3.58
N VAL A 96 11.05 3.62 4.22
CA VAL A 96 12.26 3.06 3.58
C VAL A 96 12.02 1.61 3.15
N SER A 97 11.40 0.77 3.98
CA SER A 97 11.15 -0.62 3.60
C SER A 97 10.21 -0.72 2.39
N VAL A 98 9.13 0.08 2.39
CA VAL A 98 8.20 0.15 1.26
C VAL A 98 8.91 0.67 0.02
N PHE A 99 9.74 1.71 0.13
CA PHE A 99 10.54 2.22 -0.98
C PHE A 99 11.38 1.12 -1.62
N LEU A 100 12.18 0.41 -0.81
CA LEU A 100 13.10 -0.61 -1.31
C LEU A 100 12.35 -1.76 -1.98
N VAL A 101 11.21 -2.18 -1.41
CA VAL A 101 10.38 -3.23 -2.00
C VAL A 101 9.75 -2.75 -3.31
N ALA A 102 9.14 -1.55 -3.33
CA ALA A 102 8.54 -0.98 -4.53
C ALA A 102 9.59 -0.77 -5.63
N ALA A 103 10.74 -0.21 -5.26
CA ALA A 103 11.87 -0.01 -6.14
C ALA A 103 12.50 -1.32 -6.60
N TRP A 104 12.23 -2.49 -6.01
CA TRP A 104 12.63 -3.79 -6.58
C TRP A 104 11.51 -4.39 -7.44
N ARG A 105 10.27 -4.37 -6.93
CA ARG A 105 9.15 -5.15 -7.46
C ARG A 105 8.41 -4.49 -8.59
N LEU A 106 8.31 -3.16 -8.60
CA LEU A 106 7.61 -2.44 -9.65
C LEU A 106 8.31 -2.62 -10.99
N GLN A 107 7.50 -2.78 -12.03
CA GLN A 107 7.94 -2.92 -13.41
C GLN A 107 7.29 -1.82 -14.26
N ARG A 108 7.88 -1.57 -15.43
CA ARG A 108 7.35 -0.62 -16.40
C ARG A 108 5.94 -1.07 -16.82
N GLY A 109 4.98 -0.16 -16.76
CA GLY A 109 3.57 -0.45 -17.05
C GLY A 109 2.70 -0.77 -15.83
N ASP A 110 3.30 -1.02 -14.66
CA ASP A 110 2.53 -1.21 -13.42
C ASP A 110 1.72 0.05 -13.07
N ARG A 111 0.54 -0.14 -12.47
CA ARG A 111 -0.33 0.92 -11.96
C ARG A 111 -0.35 0.86 -10.44
N VAL A 112 -0.02 1.95 -9.77
CA VAL A 112 0.14 1.99 -8.31
C VAL A 112 -0.85 2.96 -7.71
N LEU A 113 -1.72 2.46 -6.84
CA LEU A 113 -2.65 3.21 -6.02
C LEU A 113 -2.07 3.35 -4.61
N VAL A 114 -1.73 4.56 -4.19
CA VAL A 114 -1.14 4.85 -2.87
C VAL A 114 -2.06 5.74 -2.05
N VAL A 115 -2.17 5.47 -0.75
CA VAL A 115 -2.93 6.33 0.19
C VAL A 115 -2.06 7.37 0.86
N THR A 116 -2.69 8.42 1.38
CA THR A 116 -2.03 9.54 2.08
C THR A 116 -1.55 9.22 3.49
N ASN A 117 -1.96 8.09 4.07
CA ASN A 117 -1.56 7.70 5.41
C ASN A 117 -0.63 6.49 5.38
N PRO A 118 0.63 6.64 5.82
CA PRO A 118 1.29 7.84 6.34
C PRO A 118 1.67 8.91 5.30
N PRO A 119 1.91 10.17 5.71
CA PRO A 119 2.13 11.30 4.80
C PRO A 119 3.37 11.16 3.91
N LEU A 120 4.37 10.37 4.31
CA LEU A 120 5.58 10.13 3.49
C LEU A 120 5.36 9.09 2.37
N LEU A 121 4.32 8.27 2.49
CA LEU A 121 4.12 7.11 1.62
C LEU A 121 3.89 7.50 0.14
N PRO A 122 3.04 8.50 -0.18
CA PRO A 122 2.89 9.00 -1.55
C PRO A 122 4.18 9.50 -2.19
N PHE A 123 5.02 10.20 -1.43
CA PHE A 123 6.29 10.73 -1.94
C PHE A 123 7.27 9.60 -2.26
N VAL A 124 7.39 8.65 -1.35
CA VAL A 124 8.25 7.49 -1.52
C VAL A 124 7.82 6.63 -2.72
N ILE A 125 6.52 6.36 -2.84
CA ILE A 125 5.98 5.55 -3.94
C ILE A 125 6.07 6.29 -5.27
N SER A 126 5.77 7.58 -5.32
CA SER A 126 5.90 8.35 -6.56
C SER A 126 7.34 8.35 -7.07
N TRP A 127 8.32 8.42 -6.16
CA TRP A 127 9.72 8.32 -6.53
C TRP A 127 10.08 6.92 -7.05
N ALA A 128 9.65 5.85 -6.38
CA ALA A 128 9.85 4.48 -6.85
C ALA A 128 9.18 4.22 -8.22
N CYS A 129 7.99 4.77 -8.44
CA CYS A 129 7.27 4.68 -9.71
C CYS A 129 8.04 5.37 -10.84
N ARG A 130 8.59 6.57 -10.58
CA ARG A 130 9.41 7.30 -11.56
C ARG A 130 10.67 6.53 -11.93
N LEU A 131 11.32 5.88 -10.96
CA LEU A 131 12.51 5.05 -11.20
C LEU A 131 12.20 3.79 -12.02
N ARG A 132 10.99 3.23 -11.89
CA ARG A 132 10.58 1.97 -12.52
C ARG A 132 9.69 2.12 -13.76
N GLY A 133 9.30 3.33 -14.12
CA GLY A 133 8.37 3.58 -15.24
C GLY A 133 6.96 3.08 -14.97
N ALA A 134 6.53 3.08 -13.70
CA ALA A 134 5.18 2.77 -13.28
C ALA A 134 4.33 4.04 -13.18
N ARG A 135 3.00 3.91 -13.29
CA ARG A 135 2.04 5.02 -13.14
C ARG A 135 1.54 5.09 -11.70
N CYS A 136 1.70 6.23 -11.04
CA CYS A 136 1.26 6.45 -9.67
C CYS A 136 -0.07 7.22 -9.63
N ALA A 137 -1.03 6.75 -8.84
CA ALA A 137 -2.31 7.38 -8.55
C ALA A 137 -2.47 7.51 -7.03
N LEU A 138 -2.83 8.71 -6.57
CA LEU A 138 -3.04 9.00 -5.16
C LEU A 138 -4.53 8.80 -4.81
N LEU A 139 -4.81 7.99 -3.80
CA LEU A 139 -6.13 7.84 -3.21
C LEU A 139 -6.24 8.71 -1.97
N ILE A 140 -7.12 9.70 -2.03
CA ILE A 140 -7.48 10.57 -0.90
C ILE A 140 -8.82 10.07 -0.35
N HIS A 141 -8.84 9.67 0.93
CA HIS A 141 -10.03 9.08 1.56
C HIS A 141 -11.13 10.10 1.87
N ASP A 142 -10.78 11.36 2.09
CA ASP A 142 -11.74 12.44 2.38
C ASP A 142 -11.12 13.77 1.96
N VAL A 143 -11.83 14.52 1.12
CA VAL A 143 -11.59 15.94 0.88
C VAL A 143 -12.80 16.64 1.46
N TYR A 144 -12.71 17.16 2.68
CA TYR A 144 -13.77 17.97 3.28
C TYR A 144 -13.80 19.32 2.56
N PRO A 145 -14.81 19.61 1.72
CA PRO A 145 -14.86 20.86 0.96
C PRO A 145 -15.27 22.07 1.82
N ASP A 146 -15.86 21.82 3.00
CA ASP A 146 -16.71 22.80 3.69
C ASP A 146 -16.22 23.17 5.10
N VAL A 147 -14.99 23.70 5.20
CA VAL A 147 -14.51 24.35 6.44
C VAL A 147 -14.08 25.81 6.23
N ALA A 148 -14.54 26.43 5.13
CA ALA A 148 -14.36 27.85 4.85
C ALA A 148 -15.49 28.70 5.45
#